data_AF-A0A432Y288-F1
#
_entry.id   AF-A0A432Y288-F1
#
_cell.length_a   1.000
_cell.length_b   1.000
_cell.length_c   1.000
_cell.angle_alpha   90.00
_cell.angle_beta   90.00
_cell.angle_gamma   90.00
#
_symmetry.space_group_name_H-M   'P 1'
#
loop_
_entity.id
_entity.type
_entity.pdbx_description
1 polymer ?
#
loop_
_entity_poly.entity_id
_entity_poly.type
_entity_poly.pdbx_seq_one_letter_code
_entity_poly.pdbx_strand_id
1 'polypeptide(L)'
;MSEMDELHAKLSLLGAIDMGIVVLDRDYRIQMWNEFMTNHSGLRPSQVRDKILFECCPEIDEHWFRQKVERVWNLDARVFITWEQRPYVFRFRHSRPLSGQQQWMQQNITLMPLHDTRGEIFQVGLILYDVSEQATRAE
;
A
#
# COMPACT_ATOMS: atom_id res chain seq x y z
N MET A 1 3.97 3.57 -31.23
CA MET A 1 3.89 4.18 -29.89
C MET A 1 5.30 4.35 -29.39
N SER A 2 5.63 5.47 -28.77
CA SER A 2 6.91 5.60 -28.08
C SER A 2 6.87 4.83 -26.76
N GLU A 3 8.02 4.42 -26.23
CA GLU A 3 8.11 3.83 -24.86
C GLU A 3 7.49 4.77 -23.81
N MET A 4 7.55 6.08 -24.04
CA MET A 4 6.93 7.09 -23.19
C MET A 4 5.40 6.98 -23.18
N ASP A 5 4.79 6.69 -24.33
CA ASP A 5 3.33 6.52 -24.44
C ASP A 5 2.87 5.24 -23.72
N GLU A 6 3.63 4.15 -23.87
CA GLU A 6 3.33 2.88 -23.18
C GLU A 6 3.49 3.02 -21.66
N LEU A 7 4.54 3.71 -21.22
CA LEU A 7 4.75 4.01 -19.80
C LEU A 7 3.61 4.89 -19.27
N HIS A 8 3.23 5.95 -20.01
CA HIS A 8 2.14 6.83 -19.63
C HIS A 8 0.80 6.09 -19.53
N ALA A 9 0.50 5.19 -20.48
CA ALA A 9 -0.71 4.36 -20.45
C ALA A 9 -0.74 3.42 -19.23
N LYS A 10 0.39 2.76 -18.92
CA LYS A 10 0.51 1.90 -17.73
C LYS A 10 0.31 2.70 -16.44
N LEU A 11 0.91 3.89 -16.34
CA LEU A 11 0.74 4.79 -15.19
C LEU A 11 -0.70 5.31 -15.05
N SER A 12 -1.37 5.60 -16.18
CA SER A 12 -2.76 6.04 -16.19
C SER A 12 -3.71 4.95 -15.70
N LEU A 13 -3.47 3.70 -16.08
CA LEU A 13 -4.22 2.55 -15.56
C LEU A 13 -4.02 2.38 -14.05
N LEU A 14 -2.80 2.56 -13.54
CA LEU A 14 -2.53 2.50 -12.08
C LEU A 14 -3.26 3.61 -11.31
N GLY A 15 -3.43 4.79 -11.91
CA GLY A 15 -4.21 5.89 -11.34
C GLY A 15 -5.73 5.65 -11.38
N ALA A 16 -6.22 4.88 -12.34
CA ALA A 16 -7.64 4.56 -12.49
C ALA A 16 -8.14 3.44 -11.55
N ILE A 17 -7.24 2.79 -10.81
CA ILE A 17 -7.59 1.74 -9.85
C ILE A 17 -7.82 2.39 -8.48
N ASP A 18 -8.99 2.14 -7.88
CA ASP A 18 -9.37 2.58 -6.52
C ASP A 18 -8.64 1.79 -5.42
N MET A 19 -7.32 1.71 -5.51
CA MET A 19 -6.47 0.96 -4.59
C MET A 19 -5.22 1.75 -4.24
N GLY A 20 -4.76 1.60 -2.99
CA GLY A 20 -3.51 2.20 -2.54
C GLY A 20 -2.31 1.44 -3.08
N ILE A 21 -1.34 2.15 -3.66
CA ILE A 21 -0.11 1.55 -4.16
C ILE A 21 1.08 2.27 -3.53
N VAL A 22 1.94 1.48 -2.89
CA VAL A 22 3.23 1.93 -2.34
C VAL A 22 4.32 1.00 -2.84
N VAL A 23 5.47 1.55 -3.18
CA VAL A 23 6.68 0.76 -3.44
C VAL A 23 7.75 1.17 -2.43
N LEU A 24 8.38 0.19 -1.81
CA LEU A 24 9.42 0.37 -0.81
C LEU A 24 10.74 -0.24 -1.30
N ASP A 25 11.85 0.43 -1.01
CA ASP A 25 13.17 -0.19 -1.10
C ASP A 25 13.52 -1.03 0.14
N ARG A 26 14.74 -1.57 0.18
CA ARG A 26 15.23 -2.41 1.29
C ARG A 26 15.35 -1.67 2.62
N ASP A 27 15.49 -0.35 2.58
CA ASP A 27 15.55 0.52 3.76
C ASP A 27 14.16 1.05 4.14
N TYR A 28 13.09 0.51 3.53
CA TYR A 28 11.71 0.90 3.76
C TYR A 28 11.42 2.36 3.35
N ARG A 29 12.23 2.91 2.44
CA ARG A 29 11.97 4.24 1.88
C ARG A 29 10.95 4.15 0.77
N ILE A 30 10.06 5.14 0.74
CA ILE A 30 8.96 5.20 -0.22
C ILE A 30 9.49 5.63 -1.59
N GLN A 31 9.38 4.72 -2.55
CA GLN A 31 9.78 4.92 -3.95
C GLN A 31 8.59 5.28 -4.85
N MET A 32 7.39 4.79 -4.50
CA MET A 32 6.13 5.14 -5.18
C MET A 32 5.02 5.36 -4.16
N TRP A 33 4.16 6.34 -4.44
CA TRP A 33 2.98 6.69 -3.65
C TRP A 33 1.92 7.19 -4.62
N ASN A 34 0.84 6.44 -4.83
CA ASN A 34 -0.17 6.80 -5.83
C ASN A 34 -1.21 7.81 -5.31
N GLU A 35 -2.16 8.15 -6.16
CA GLU A 35 -3.21 9.14 -5.87
C GLU A 35 -4.15 8.66 -4.76
N PHE A 36 -4.52 7.37 -4.72
CA PHE A 36 -5.31 6.81 -3.62
C PHE A 36 -4.64 7.09 -2.27
N MET A 37 -3.35 6.80 -2.17
CA MET A 37 -2.60 7.03 -0.94
C MET A 37 -2.54 8.53 -0.61
N THR A 38 -2.41 9.39 -1.60
CA THR A 38 -2.44 10.85 -1.41
C THR A 38 -3.78 11.32 -0.86
N ASN A 39 -4.88 10.85 -1.43
CA ASN A 39 -6.23 11.26 -1.07
C ASN A 39 -6.60 10.83 0.35
N HIS A 40 -6.12 9.67 0.80
CA HIS A 40 -6.48 9.13 2.12
C HIS A 40 -5.49 9.48 3.23
N SER A 41 -4.21 9.71 2.92
CA SER A 41 -3.20 10.14 3.91
C SER A 41 -3.10 11.66 4.05
N GLY A 42 -3.50 12.42 3.02
CA GLY A 42 -3.22 13.85 2.93
C GLY A 42 -1.76 14.18 2.58
N LEU A 43 -0.92 13.18 2.29
CA LEU A 43 0.49 13.34 1.95
C LEU A 43 0.70 13.18 0.44
N ARG A 44 1.31 14.18 -0.18
CA ARG A 44 1.67 14.16 -1.61
C ARG A 44 2.91 13.29 -1.86
N PRO A 45 3.09 12.75 -3.08
CA PRO A 45 4.28 11.97 -3.42
C PRO A 45 5.60 12.72 -3.15
N SER A 46 5.64 14.03 -3.38
CA SER A 46 6.81 14.87 -3.11
C SER A 46 7.14 15.03 -1.62
N GLN A 47 6.19 14.77 -0.71
CA GLN A 47 6.38 14.85 0.73
C GLN A 47 6.91 13.55 1.33
N VAL A 48 6.69 12.42 0.64
CA VAL A 48 7.00 11.08 1.16
C VAL A 48 8.13 10.38 0.42
N ARG A 49 8.42 10.79 -0.83
CA ARG A 49 9.49 10.19 -1.64
C ARG A 49 10.82 10.16 -0.88
N ASP A 50 11.47 9.00 -0.92
CA ASP A 50 12.75 8.67 -0.29
C ASP A 50 12.77 8.79 1.25
N LYS A 51 11.63 9.07 1.90
CA LYS A 51 11.49 9.00 3.35
C LYS A 51 11.13 7.61 3.81
N ILE A 52 11.51 7.28 5.04
CA ILE A 52 11.15 6.01 5.65
C ILE A 52 9.64 5.99 5.89
N LEU A 53 8.97 4.89 5.55
CA LEU A 53 7.52 4.75 5.66
C LEU A 53 7.00 5.13 7.06
N PHE A 54 7.70 4.67 8.10
CA PHE A 54 7.30 4.87 9.50
C PHE A 54 7.46 6.31 9.98
N GLU A 55 8.27 7.13 9.31
CA GLU A 55 8.34 8.58 9.57
C GLU A 55 7.12 9.31 8.99
N CYS A 56 6.62 8.83 7.84
CA CYS A 56 5.46 9.41 7.17
C CYS A 56 4.13 8.93 7.78
N CYS A 57 4.09 7.67 8.22
CA CYS A 57 2.93 6.99 8.77
C CYS A 57 3.30 6.36 10.14
N PRO A 58 3.49 7.19 11.20
CA PRO A 58 3.93 6.73 12.52
C PRO A 58 2.90 5.87 13.25
N GLU A 59 1.66 5.78 12.74
CA GLU A 59 0.64 4.88 13.25
C GLU A 59 0.88 3.41 12.90
N ILE A 60 1.74 3.15 11.92
CA ILE A 60 2.09 1.79 11.51
C ILE A 60 2.97 1.17 12.59
N ASP A 61 2.61 -0.03 13.03
CA ASP A 61 3.48 -0.85 13.88
C ASP A 61 4.70 -1.30 13.07
N GLU A 62 5.80 -0.59 13.25
CA GLU A 62 7.04 -0.80 12.50
C GLU A 62 7.59 -2.21 12.67
N HIS A 63 7.63 -2.72 13.90
CA HIS A 63 8.18 -4.04 14.18
C HIS A 63 7.37 -5.13 13.46
N TRP A 64 6.05 -5.08 13.60
CA TRP A 64 5.15 -6.02 12.94
C TRP A 64 5.25 -5.92 11.41
N PHE A 65 5.27 -4.70 10.86
CA PHE A 65 5.31 -4.50 9.42
C PHE A 65 6.62 -4.99 8.81
N ARG A 66 7.76 -4.72 9.47
CA ARG A 66 9.09 -5.23 9.06
C ARG A 66 9.10 -6.75 8.99
N GLN A 67 8.55 -7.45 9.99
CA GLN A 67 8.44 -8.92 9.94
C GLN A 67 7.62 -9.44 8.76
N LYS A 68 6.57 -8.72 8.34
CA LYS A 68 5.76 -9.10 7.17
C LYS A 68 6.53 -8.89 5.87
N VAL A 69 7.22 -7.76 5.74
CA VAL A 69 8.05 -7.43 4.59
C VAL A 69 9.27 -8.36 4.47
N GLU A 70 9.92 -8.71 5.58
CA GLU A 70 11.01 -9.70 5.63
C GLU A 70 10.62 -11.05 5.03
N ARG A 71 9.37 -11.50 5.22
CA ARG A 71 8.89 -12.74 4.59
C ARG A 71 8.86 -12.63 3.07
N VAL A 72 8.55 -11.46 2.53
CA VAL A 72 8.59 -11.23 1.07
C VAL A 72 10.01 -11.39 0.56
N TRP A 73 10.98 -10.74 1.23
CA TRP A 73 12.39 -10.81 0.84
C TRP A 73 12.98 -12.21 0.96
N ASN A 74 12.65 -12.94 2.03
CA ASN A 74 13.27 -14.23 2.34
C ASN A 74 12.65 -15.41 1.59
N LEU A 75 11.36 -15.32 1.24
CA LEU A 75 10.62 -16.43 0.64
C LEU A 75 10.28 -16.21 -0.83
N ASP A 76 10.61 -15.04 -1.38
CA ASP A 76 10.18 -14.60 -2.72
C ASP A 76 8.69 -14.87 -2.97
N ALA A 77 7.88 -14.50 -1.97
CA ALA A 77 6.47 -14.85 -1.92
C ALA A 77 5.61 -13.64 -1.53
N ARG A 78 4.36 -13.67 -1.99
CA ARG A 78 3.36 -12.68 -1.58
C ARG A 78 2.93 -12.91 -0.15
N VAL A 79 2.74 -11.83 0.59
CA VAL A 79 2.19 -11.84 1.95
C VAL A 79 0.86 -11.11 1.94
N PHE A 80 -0.18 -11.78 2.43
CA PHE A 80 -1.52 -11.22 2.51
C PHE A 80 -1.84 -10.87 3.97
N ILE A 81 -2.35 -9.66 4.18
CA ILE A 81 -2.86 -9.18 5.45
C ILE A 81 -4.33 -8.88 5.21
N THR A 82 -5.22 -9.54 5.92
CA THR A 82 -6.67 -9.33 5.77
C THR A 82 -7.22 -8.50 6.92
N TRP A 83 -8.34 -7.82 6.66
CA TRP A 83 -9.02 -7.00 7.66
C TRP A 83 -9.42 -7.81 8.91
N GLU A 84 -9.75 -9.10 8.76
CA GLU A 84 -10.05 -9.98 9.90
C GLU A 84 -8.82 -10.23 10.80
N GLN A 85 -7.62 -10.22 10.23
CA GLN A 85 -6.37 -10.37 10.99
C GLN A 85 -5.90 -9.06 11.59
N ARG A 86 -5.97 -7.99 10.81
CA ARG A 86 -5.61 -6.64 11.22
C ARG A 86 -6.51 -5.65 10.47
N PRO A 87 -7.50 -5.05 11.14
CA PRO A 87 -8.50 -4.18 10.51
C PRO A 87 -7.91 -3.12 9.58
N TYR A 88 -6.81 -2.50 10.00
CA TYR A 88 -6.07 -1.53 9.19
C TYR A 88 -4.58 -1.50 9.55
N VAL A 89 -3.77 -1.21 8.53
CA VAL A 89 -2.35 -0.85 8.69
C VAL A 89 -2.19 0.66 8.65
N PHE A 90 -2.83 1.32 7.68
CA PHE A 90 -2.86 2.78 7.57
C PHE A 90 -4.13 3.31 8.23
N ARG A 91 -4.05 4.39 9.03
CA ARG A 91 -5.24 4.99 9.65
C ARG A 91 -5.97 5.92 8.68
N PHE A 92 -6.54 5.35 7.64
CA PHE A 92 -7.34 6.08 6.65
C PHE A 92 -8.79 6.15 7.08
N ARG A 93 -9.39 7.33 6.93
CA ARG A 93 -10.83 7.50 7.17
C ARG A 93 -11.61 6.87 6.03
N HIS A 94 -12.77 6.33 6.35
CA HIS A 94 -13.70 5.87 5.34
C HIS A 94 -14.25 7.06 4.53
N SER A 95 -14.38 6.89 3.22
CA SER A 95 -14.81 7.95 2.29
C SER A 95 -16.30 8.32 2.43
N ARG A 96 -17.10 7.46 3.07
CA ARG A 96 -18.55 7.67 3.31
C ARG A 96 -18.88 7.59 4.80
N PRO A 97 -19.71 8.50 5.35
CA PRO A 97 -20.20 8.39 6.71
C PRO A 97 -21.27 7.27 6.77
N LEU A 98 -20.83 6.03 6.91
CA LEU A 98 -21.72 4.92 7.27
C LEU A 98 -21.89 4.99 8.80
N SER A 99 -23.14 5.24 9.23
CA SER A 99 -23.67 5.12 10.59
C SER A 99 -22.64 4.84 11.70
N GLY A 100 -22.01 5.90 12.21
CA GLY A 100 -21.59 6.06 13.61
C GLY A 100 -20.63 5.08 14.29
N GLN A 101 -20.20 3.95 13.70
CA GLN A 101 -19.48 2.91 14.45
C GLN A 101 -18.04 2.62 14.00
N GLN A 102 -17.68 2.77 12.72
CA GLN A 102 -16.29 2.53 12.28
C GLN A 102 -15.61 3.81 11.79
N GLN A 103 -14.62 4.28 12.57
CA GLN A 103 -13.85 5.50 12.28
C GLN A 103 -12.82 5.32 11.15
N TRP A 104 -12.40 4.08 10.90
CA TRP A 104 -11.27 3.75 10.03
C TRP A 104 -11.68 2.77 8.94
N MET A 105 -11.10 2.95 7.76
CA MET A 105 -11.20 2.07 6.61
C MET A 105 -10.69 0.67 6.96
N GLN A 106 -11.46 -0.36 6.61
CA GLN A 106 -11.01 -1.76 6.69
C GLN A 106 -10.14 -2.08 5.48
N GLN A 107 -9.00 -2.74 5.71
CA GLN A 107 -7.96 -2.88 4.71
C GLN A 107 -7.56 -4.34 4.51
N ASN A 108 -7.58 -4.76 3.24
CA ASN A 108 -6.76 -5.87 2.81
C ASN A 108 -5.47 -5.32 2.19
N ILE A 109 -4.34 -5.96 2.50
CA ILE A 109 -3.04 -5.57 1.96
C ILE A 109 -2.33 -6.78 1.38
N THR A 110 -1.84 -6.64 0.15
CA THR A 110 -0.91 -7.58 -0.47
C THR A 110 0.47 -6.96 -0.53
N LEU A 111 1.45 -7.62 0.09
CA LEU A 111 2.86 -7.35 -0.11
C LEU A 111 3.39 -8.31 -1.17
N MET A 112 4.18 -7.83 -2.12
CA MET A 112 4.70 -8.65 -3.21
C MET A 112 6.15 -8.29 -3.56
N PRO A 113 6.98 -9.28 -3.96
CA PRO A 113 8.33 -9.02 -4.41
C PRO A 113 8.29 -8.32 -5.78
N LEU A 114 9.20 -7.36 -5.97
CA LEU A 114 9.48 -6.75 -7.26
C LEU A 114 10.93 -7.08 -7.62
N HIS A 115 11.11 -7.70 -8.79
CA HIS A 115 12.39 -8.20 -9.27
C HIS A 115 13.06 -7.25 -10.25
N ASP A 116 14.39 -7.17 -10.18
CA ASP A 116 15.20 -6.50 -11.19
C ASP A 116 15.34 -7.39 -12.45
N THR A 117 16.09 -6.91 -13.45
CA THR A 117 16.31 -7.67 -14.70
C THR A 117 17.14 -8.95 -14.51
N ARG A 118 17.77 -9.15 -13.35
CA ARG A 118 18.51 -10.36 -12.98
C ARG A 118 17.66 -11.34 -12.16
N GLY A 119 16.42 -10.99 -11.86
CA GLY A 119 15.53 -11.81 -11.04
C GLY A 119 15.76 -11.67 -9.54
N GLU A 120 16.54 -10.68 -9.10
CA GLU A 120 16.75 -10.41 -7.68
C GLU A 120 15.68 -9.46 -7.15
N ILE A 121 15.13 -9.75 -5.97
CA ILE A 121 14.17 -8.85 -5.34
C ILE A 121 14.90 -7.55 -4.96
N PHE A 122 14.50 -6.43 -5.54
CA PHE A 122 15.11 -5.12 -5.28
C PHE A 122 14.16 -4.16 -4.55
N GLN A 123 12.86 -4.39 -4.66
CA GLN A 123 11.80 -3.60 -4.03
C GLN A 123 10.64 -4.50 -3.56
N VAL A 124 9.83 -3.97 -2.64
CA VAL A 124 8.56 -4.58 -2.26
C VAL A 124 7.43 -3.66 -2.68
N GLY A 125 6.48 -4.23 -3.42
CA GLY A 125 5.20 -3.60 -3.74
C GLY A 125 4.20 -3.86 -2.63
N LEU A 126 3.45 -2.84 -2.27
CA LEU A 126 2.32 -2.90 -1.35
C LEU A 126 1.06 -2.44 -2.09
N ILE A 127 0.04 -3.27 -2.05
CA ILE A 127 -1.28 -2.99 -2.61
C ILE A 127 -2.30 -3.00 -1.48
N LEU A 128 -3.02 -1.90 -1.30
CA LEU A 128 -4.05 -1.71 -0.29
C LEU A 128 -5.42 -1.63 -0.94
N TYR A 129 -6.35 -2.44 -0.44
CA TYR A 129 -7.74 -2.51 -0.86
C TYR A 129 -8.63 -1.99 0.27
N ASP A 130 -9.53 -1.05 -0.02
CA ASP A 130 -10.63 -0.71 0.88
C ASP A 130 -11.68 -1.82 0.82
N VAL A 131 -11.89 -2.50 1.95
CA VAL A 131 -12.88 -3.59 2.10
C VAL A 131 -13.97 -3.25 3.12
N SER A 132 -14.14 -1.97 3.44
CA SER A 132 -15.08 -1.50 4.47
C SER A 132 -16.53 -1.88 4.18
N GLU A 133 -16.96 -1.82 2.90
CA GLU A 133 -18.29 -2.27 2.50
C GLU A 133 -18.49 -3.79 2.71
N GLN A 134 -17.44 -4.59 2.50
CA GLN A 134 -17.49 -6.04 2.71
C GLN A 134 -17.51 -6.39 4.20
N ALA A 135 -16.66 -5.74 5.00
CA ALA A 135 -16.59 -5.95 6.44
C ALA A 135 -17.93 -5.64 7.13
N THR A 136 -18.58 -4.53 6.74
CA THR A 136 -19.91 -4.14 7.26
C THR A 136 -20.99 -5.20 6.99
N ARG A 137 -20.86 -6.00 5.91
CA ARG A 137 -21.82 -7.07 5.58
C ARG A 137 -21.52 -8.40 6.28
N ALA A 138 -20.34 -8.55 6.87
CA ALA A 138 -19.89 -9.76 7.55
C ALA A 138 -20.17 -9.73 9.06
N GLU A 139 -20.45 -8.55 9.63
CA GLU A 139 -20.95 -8.33 10.99
C GLU A 139 -22.45 -8.64 11.11
#